data_AF-A0A3S1ZV16-F1
#
_entry.id   AF-A0A3S1ZV16-F1
#
_cell.length_a   1.000
_cell.length_b   1.000
_cell.length_c   1.000
_cell.angle_alpha   90.00
_cell.angle_beta   90.00
_cell.angle_gamma   90.00
#
_symmetry.space_group_name_H-M   'P 1'
#
loop_
_entity.id
_entity.type
_entity.pdbx_description
1 polymer ?
#
loop_
_entity_poly.entity_id
_entity_poly.type
_entity_poly.pdbx_seq_one_letter_code
_entity_poly.pdbx_strand_id
1 'polypeptide(L)'
;MTAKQPPHPYDPKPVLDLIASIEADLQRLKGLVEQQVEKFDPANPHNKAPDGKLTEEGVECCYRMFDEGKSRYSVAQQMKISFAAASHRFNNWRKLGGSKRQRTLLG
;
A
#
# COMPACT_ATOMS: atom_id res chain seq x y z
N MET A 1 0.67 -68.95 -17.35
CA MET A 1 -0.25 -67.99 -16.72
C MET A 1 0.58 -66.97 -15.98
N THR A 2 0.72 -65.75 -16.49
CA THR A 2 1.49 -64.68 -15.84
C THR A 2 0.53 -63.77 -15.09
N ALA A 3 0.62 -63.77 -13.76
CA ALA A 3 -0.24 -62.97 -12.90
C ALA A 3 0.05 -61.47 -13.10
N LYS A 4 -0.99 -60.70 -13.39
CA LYS A 4 -0.95 -59.24 -13.54
C LYS A 4 -0.86 -58.64 -12.14
N GLN A 5 0.24 -57.93 -11.84
CA GLN A 5 0.43 -57.24 -10.57
C GLN A 5 -0.70 -56.20 -10.36
N PRO A 6 -1.33 -56.13 -9.17
CA PRO A 6 -2.41 -55.18 -8.93
C PRO A 6 -1.89 -53.74 -8.96
N PRO A 7 -2.67 -52.77 -9.44
CA PRO A 7 -2.26 -51.36 -9.47
C PRO A 7 -2.04 -50.85 -8.04
N HIS A 8 -0.88 -50.25 -7.79
CA HIS A 8 -0.60 -49.60 -6.52
C HIS A 8 -1.66 -48.51 -6.24
N PRO A 9 -2.30 -48.51 -5.05
CA PRO A 9 -3.21 -47.45 -4.65
C PRO A 9 -2.48 -46.11 -4.65
N TYR A 10 -3.08 -45.11 -5.29
CA TYR A 10 -2.58 -43.73 -5.22
C TYR A 10 -2.74 -43.19 -3.80
N ASP A 11 -1.64 -42.80 -3.17
CA ASP A 11 -1.66 -42.08 -1.89
C ASP A 11 -1.63 -40.57 -2.16
N PRO A 12 -2.71 -39.82 -1.89
CA PRO A 12 -2.76 -38.37 -2.09
C PRO A 12 -1.98 -37.61 -1.02
N LYS A 13 -1.66 -38.23 0.12
CA LYS A 13 -1.12 -37.54 1.29
C LYS A 13 0.16 -36.74 1.01
N PRO A 14 1.18 -37.29 0.31
CA PRO A 14 2.40 -36.53 0.02
C PRO A 14 2.15 -35.27 -0.82
N VAL A 15 1.15 -35.32 -1.71
CA VAL A 15 0.79 -34.17 -2.56
C VAL A 15 0.07 -33.10 -1.73
N LEU A 16 -0.82 -33.50 -0.83
CA LEU A 16 -1.51 -32.58 0.08
C LEU A 16 -0.54 -31.90 1.05
N ASP A 17 0.43 -32.64 1.58
CA ASP A 17 1.47 -32.08 2.46
C ASP A 17 2.34 -31.04 1.70
N LEU A 18 2.66 -31.31 0.43
CA LEU A 18 3.37 -30.36 -0.43
C LEU A 18 2.55 -29.09 -0.68
N ILE A 19 1.25 -29.22 -0.99
CA ILE A 19 0.36 -28.06 -1.16
C ILE A 19 0.35 -27.20 0.11
N ALA A 20 0.17 -27.80 1.28
CA ALA A 20 0.17 -27.09 2.55
C ALA A 20 1.50 -26.35 2.82
N SER A 21 2.63 -26.95 2.46
CA SER A 21 3.93 -26.28 2.58
C SER A 21 4.05 -25.06 1.65
N ILE A 22 3.57 -25.18 0.40
CA ILE A 22 3.60 -24.10 -0.59
C ILE A 22 2.72 -22.94 -0.14
N GLU A 23 1.52 -23.23 0.36
CA GLU A 23 0.61 -22.20 0.89
C GLU A 23 1.24 -21.44 2.06
N ALA A 24 1.92 -22.15 2.97
CA ALA A 24 2.62 -21.54 4.08
C ALA A 24 3.80 -20.65 3.62
N ASP A 25 4.56 -21.09 2.60
CA ASP A 25 5.63 -20.29 2.01
C ASP A 25 5.11 -19.04 1.30
N LEU A 26 4.03 -19.15 0.53
CA LEU A 26 3.39 -18.01 -0.11
C LEU A 26 2.87 -17.01 0.92
N GLN A 27 2.31 -17.48 2.04
CA GLN A 27 1.87 -16.61 3.12
C GLN A 27 3.04 -15.88 3.79
N ARG A 28 4.18 -16.57 3.99
CA ARG A 28 5.42 -15.94 4.49
C ARG A 28 5.94 -14.88 3.52
N LEU A 29 6.05 -15.22 2.24
CA LEU A 29 6.51 -14.31 1.21
C LEU A 29 5.60 -13.09 1.09
N LYS A 30 4.29 -13.29 1.17
CA LYS A 30 3.31 -12.20 1.21
C LYS A 30 3.58 -11.27 2.40
N GLY A 31 3.86 -11.79 3.59
CA GLY A 31 4.19 -10.95 4.74
C GLY A 31 5.52 -10.18 4.59
N LEU A 32 6.47 -10.70 3.82
CA LEU A 32 7.74 -10.01 3.52
C LEU A 32 7.59 -8.94 2.42
N VAL A 33 6.66 -9.14 1.48
CA VAL A 33 6.48 -8.32 0.28
C VAL A 33 5.27 -7.38 0.37
N GLU A 34 4.35 -7.61 1.31
CA GLU A 34 3.43 -6.56 1.78
C GLU A 34 4.33 -5.47 2.34
N GLN A 35 4.71 -4.55 1.43
CA GLN A 35 5.40 -3.34 1.72
C GLN A 35 4.69 -2.79 2.94
N GLN A 36 5.42 -2.66 4.04
CA GLN A 36 5.05 -1.69 5.04
C GLN A 36 4.93 -0.41 4.23
N VAL A 37 3.69 -0.04 3.88
CA VAL A 37 3.41 1.22 3.22
C VAL A 37 4.04 2.20 4.16
N GLU A 38 5.18 2.74 3.75
CA GLU A 38 6.02 3.55 4.60
C GLU A 38 5.06 4.58 5.18
N LYS A 39 4.89 4.56 6.50
CA LYS A 39 3.87 5.40 7.14
C LYS A 39 4.31 6.82 6.80
N PHE A 40 3.61 7.43 5.84
CA PHE A 40 3.84 8.81 5.45
C PHE A 40 3.64 9.63 6.71
N ASP A 41 4.73 10.08 7.32
CA ASP A 41 4.67 10.98 8.47
C ASP A 41 4.26 12.35 7.92
N PRO A 42 3.03 12.82 8.19
CA PRO A 42 2.58 14.11 7.69
C PRO A 42 3.44 15.26 8.20
N ALA A 43 4.07 15.09 9.37
CA ALA A 43 4.94 16.08 9.98
C ALA A 43 6.41 15.98 9.54
N ASN A 44 6.76 15.06 8.62
CA ASN A 44 8.12 14.91 8.13
C ASN A 44 8.63 16.24 7.53
N PRO A 45 9.78 16.77 8.00
CA PRO A 45 10.39 17.97 7.42
C PRO A 45 10.66 17.85 5.90
N HIS A 46 10.93 16.65 5.38
CA HIS A 46 11.17 16.41 3.95
C HIS A 46 9.93 16.61 3.06
N ASN A 47 8.74 16.65 3.66
CA ASN A 47 7.54 17.06 2.93
C ASN A 47 7.59 18.52 2.47
N LYS A 48 8.55 19.31 2.96
CA LYS A 48 8.69 20.75 2.65
C LYS A 48 10.07 21.05 2.12
N ALA A 49 10.11 21.80 1.02
CA ALA A 49 11.33 22.43 0.54
C ALA A 49 11.76 23.56 1.49
N PRO A 50 13.02 24.04 1.42
CA PRO A 50 13.49 25.15 2.25
C PRO A 50 12.68 26.45 2.12
N ASP A 51 11.94 26.62 1.02
CA ASP A 51 11.04 27.75 0.79
C ASP A 51 9.65 27.58 1.44
N GLY A 52 9.43 26.48 2.16
CA GLY A 52 8.18 26.16 2.84
C GLY A 52 7.09 25.56 1.94
N LYS A 53 7.34 25.39 0.63
CA LYS A 53 6.40 24.71 -0.27
C LYS A 53 6.49 23.19 -0.09
N LEU A 54 5.38 22.50 -0.37
CA LEU A 54 5.39 21.04 -0.37
C LEU A 54 6.25 20.50 -1.51
N THR A 55 7.12 19.54 -1.20
CA THR A 55 7.81 18.70 -2.18
C THR A 55 6.80 17.78 -2.87
N GLU A 56 7.23 17.06 -3.91
CA GLU A 56 6.37 16.05 -4.55
C GLU A 56 5.91 14.99 -3.54
N GLU A 57 6.81 14.58 -2.65
CA GLU A 57 6.51 13.68 -1.52
C GLU A 57 5.48 14.29 -0.56
N GLY A 58 5.64 15.57 -0.20
CA GLY A 58 4.68 16.28 0.62
C GLY A 58 3.31 16.40 -0.03
N VAL A 59 3.24 16.60 -1.36
CA VAL A 59 1.98 16.63 -2.10
C VAL A 59 1.31 15.25 -2.10
N GLU A 60 2.07 14.18 -2.33
CA GLU A 60 1.56 12.81 -2.29
C GLU A 60 1.07 12.44 -0.88
N CYS A 61 1.81 12.83 0.17
CA CYS A 61 1.39 12.68 1.56
C CYS A 61 0.03 13.35 1.80
N CYS A 62 -0.11 14.61 1.36
CA CYS A 62 -1.37 15.37 1.43
C CYS A 62 -2.53 14.63 0.75
N TYR A 63 -2.27 14.07 -0.43
CA TYR A 63 -3.29 13.33 -1.19
C TYR A 63 -3.65 12.00 -0.55
N ARG A 64 -2.70 11.26 0.01
CA ARG A 64 -2.98 10.02 0.74
C ARG A 64 -3.84 10.26 1.96
N MET A 65 -3.60 11.34 2.70
CA MET A 65 -4.49 11.74 3.79
C MET A 65 -5.93 12.01 3.30
N PHE A 66 -6.11 12.62 2.12
CA PHE A 66 -7.43 12.79 1.54
C PHE A 66 -8.04 11.47 1.03
N ASP A 67 -7.22 10.56 0.50
CA ASP A 67 -7.64 9.21 0.11
C ASP A 67 -8.18 8.43 1.33
N GLU A 68 -7.62 8.67 2.52
CA GLU A 68 -8.11 8.16 3.82
C GLU A 68 -9.37 8.89 4.35
N GLY A 69 -9.85 9.92 3.64
CA GLY A 69 -11.03 10.70 4.03
C GLY A 69 -10.77 11.78 5.08
N LYS A 70 -9.50 12.15 5.35
CA LYS A 70 -9.19 13.25 6.28
C LYS A 70 -9.73 14.58 5.75
N SER A 71 -10.20 15.44 6.66
CA SER A 71 -10.67 16.77 6.29
C SER A 71 -9.50 17.72 5.96
N ARG A 72 -9.78 18.77 5.19
CA ARG A 72 -8.83 19.89 4.92
C ARG A 72 -8.20 20.44 6.20
N TYR A 73 -8.99 20.51 7.28
CA TYR A 73 -8.52 20.97 8.59
C TYR A 73 -7.52 19.98 9.22
N SER A 74 -7.86 18.68 9.21
CA SER A 74 -6.98 17.63 9.73
C SER A 74 -5.65 17.58 9.00
N VAL A 75 -5.68 17.73 7.66
CA VAL A 75 -4.47 17.76 6.83
C VAL A 75 -3.61 18.99 7.15
N ALA A 76 -4.23 20.17 7.26
CA ALA A 76 -3.51 21.40 7.63
C ALA A 76 -2.78 21.27 8.97
N GLN A 77 -3.44 20.73 9.99
CA GLN A 77 -2.88 20.52 11.33
C GLN A 77 -1.73 19.51 11.31
N GLN A 78 -1.95 18.32 10.75
CA GLN A 78 -0.95 17.24 10.80
C GLN A 78 0.28 17.53 9.92
N MET A 79 0.08 18.18 8.76
CA MET A 79 1.18 18.57 7.89
C MET A 79 1.83 19.90 8.27
N LYS A 80 1.29 20.60 9.28
CA LYS A 80 1.72 21.95 9.69
C LYS A 80 1.76 22.93 8.49
N ILE A 81 0.72 22.91 7.66
CA ILE A 81 0.54 23.82 6.51
C ILE A 81 -0.68 24.72 6.75
N SER A 82 -0.77 25.83 6.02
CA SER A 82 -1.94 26.69 6.12
C SER A 82 -3.21 25.99 5.62
N PHE A 83 -4.36 26.36 6.17
CA PHE A 83 -5.65 25.84 5.70
C PHE A 83 -5.93 26.18 4.22
N ALA A 84 -5.44 27.35 3.76
CA ALA A 84 -5.51 27.74 2.35
C ALA A 84 -4.69 26.78 1.47
N ALA A 85 -3.48 26.40 1.89
CA ALA A 85 -2.66 25.42 1.16
C ALA A 85 -3.35 24.05 1.11
N ALA A 86 -3.89 23.56 2.24
CA ALA A 86 -4.64 22.30 2.28
C ALA A 86 -5.89 22.35 1.39
N SER A 87 -6.59 23.48 1.35
CA SER A 87 -7.77 23.67 0.48
C SER A 87 -7.41 23.66 -1.01
N HIS A 88 -6.31 24.32 -1.38
CA HIS A 88 -5.80 24.28 -2.75
C HIS A 88 -5.45 22.84 -3.16
N ARG A 89 -4.77 22.10 -2.28
CA ARG A 89 -4.42 20.69 -2.52
C ARG A 89 -5.65 19.79 -2.61
N PHE A 90 -6.64 19.98 -1.76
CA PHE A 90 -7.89 19.23 -1.84
C PHE A 90 -8.60 19.42 -3.18
N ASN A 91 -8.64 20.64 -3.71
CA ASN A 91 -9.24 20.90 -5.02
C ASN A 91 -8.47 20.21 -6.15
N ASN A 92 -7.14 20.22 -6.10
CA ASN A 92 -6.30 19.52 -7.08
C ASN A 92 -6.47 18.00 -6.97
N TRP A 93 -6.52 17.46 -5.75
CA TRP A 93 -6.82 16.06 -5.49
C TRP A 93 -8.17 15.62 -6.10
N ARG A 94 -9.22 16.43 -5.96
CA ARG A 94 -10.52 16.15 -6.62
C ARG A 94 -10.41 16.12 -8.14
N LYS A 95 -9.65 17.04 -8.74
CA LYS A 95 -9.41 17.08 -10.20
C LYS A 95 -8.65 15.85 -10.71
N LEU A 96 -7.78 15.28 -9.87
CA LEU A 96 -7.00 14.07 -10.18
C LEU A 96 -7.80 12.76 -10.01
N GLY A 97 -9.09 12.82 -9.66
CA GLY A 97 -9.94 11.64 -9.49
C GLY A 97 -10.33 11.35 -8.04
N GLY A 98 -9.96 12.21 -7.10
CA GLY A 98 -10.30 12.06 -5.68
C GLY A 98 -9.79 10.73 -5.12
N SER A 99 -10.64 10.01 -4.38
CA SER A 99 -10.30 8.71 -3.78
C SER A 99 -9.98 7.62 -4.81
N LYS A 100 -10.29 7.84 -6.10
CA LYS A 100 -10.00 6.93 -7.21
C LYS A 100 -8.79 7.37 -8.04
N ARG A 101 -8.08 8.41 -7.62
CA ARG A 101 -6.88 8.87 -8.31
C ARG A 101 -5.82 7.77 -8.38
N GLN A 102 -4.95 7.82 -9.40
CA GLN A 102 -3.78 6.95 -9.47
C GLN A 102 -2.71 7.45 -8.51
N ARG A 103 -2.35 6.64 -7.51
CA ARG A 103 -1.30 6.96 -6.53
C ARG A 103 0.07 6.94 -7.19
N THR A 104 0.89 7.93 -6.87
CA THR A 104 2.26 7.96 -7.34
C THR A 104 3.08 6.99 -6.47
N LEU A 105 3.78 6.07 -7.14
CA LEU A 105 4.87 5.33 -6.50
C LEU A 105 6.03 6.31 -6.37
N LEU A 106 6.30 6.74 -5.15
CA LEU A 106 7.51 7.49 -4.82
C LEU A 106 8.56 6.47 -4.41
N GLY A 107 9.72 6.54 -5.05
CA GLY A 107 10.87 5.68 -4.85
C GLY A 107 12.14 6.46 -5.12
#